data_AF-T1WVX3-F1
#
_entry.id   AF-T1WVX3-F1
#
_cell.length_a   1.000
_cell.length_b   1.000
_cell.length_c   1.000
_cell.angle_alpha   90.00
_cell.angle_beta   90.00
_cell.angle_gamma   90.00
#
_symmetry.space_group_name_H-M   'P 1'
#
loop_
_entity.id
_entity.type
_entity.pdbx_description
1 polymer ?
#
loop_
_entity_poly.entity_id
_entity_poly.type
_entity_poly.pdbx_seq_one_letter_code
_entity_poly.pdbx_strand_id
1 'polypeptide(L)'
;GIVFATWDHQAPTLEAYLGDARWYLDVTFNRRDCGTEALGPIKWLEPVNWKTPVDNCSDNYHVPTSHRSSMVAQSRYLGRPPLRHQQQFQAPHKHLFINGHSITVRILQREDEARQFHGVSQANRHLFEAYYRTLPEAEKRLGSFRARRLHLGNHSLFPHGVLGFRLAHPRGPLQTEFWHFVVLEKDMPPDLKRALRMGLGNYNGVTGLFDQDD
;
A
#
# COMPACT_ATOMS: atom_id res chain seq x y z
N GLY A 1 -8.59 -13.65 -6.04
CA GLY A 1 -8.86 -14.43 -4.81
C GLY A 1 -9.30 -13.58 -3.62
N ILE A 2 -9.63 -12.30 -3.81
CA ILE A 2 -10.21 -11.46 -2.75
C ILE A 2 -11.72 -11.58 -2.88
N VAL A 3 -12.40 -11.85 -1.77
CA VAL A 3 -13.86 -12.04 -1.75
C VAL A 3 -14.51 -10.76 -1.26
N PHE A 4 -15.40 -10.20 -2.08
CA PHE A 4 -16.24 -9.06 -1.73
C PHE A 4 -17.68 -9.55 -1.59
N ALA A 5 -18.45 -8.88 -0.74
CA ALA A 5 -19.86 -9.16 -0.53
C ALA A 5 -20.65 -7.86 -0.48
N THR A 6 -21.91 -7.92 -0.91
CA THR A 6 -22.88 -6.83 -0.81
C THR A 6 -24.21 -7.41 -0.34
N TRP A 7 -24.93 -6.64 0.46
CA TRP A 7 -26.31 -6.96 0.87
C TRP A 7 -27.34 -6.49 -0.16
N ASP A 8 -26.95 -5.57 -1.03
CA ASP A 8 -27.83 -5.01 -2.04
C ASP A 8 -27.84 -5.91 -3.29
N HIS A 9 -28.98 -6.54 -3.55
CA HIS A 9 -29.21 -7.40 -4.71
C HIS A 9 -29.23 -6.65 -6.04
N GLN A 10 -29.41 -5.32 -6.01
CA GLN A 10 -29.37 -4.44 -7.19
C GLN A 10 -28.00 -3.81 -7.40
N ALA A 11 -27.03 -4.11 -6.53
CA ALA A 11 -25.67 -3.61 -6.66
C ALA A 11 -25.06 -3.97 -8.02
N PRO A 12 -24.16 -3.12 -8.56
CA PRO A 12 -23.41 -3.46 -9.76
C PRO A 12 -22.54 -4.70 -9.51
N THR A 13 -22.09 -5.33 -10.61
CA THR A 13 -21.08 -6.38 -10.51
C THR A 13 -19.82 -5.84 -9.83
N LEU A 14 -19.04 -6.71 -9.18
CA LEU A 14 -17.76 -6.30 -8.58
C LEU A 14 -16.83 -5.64 -9.59
N GLU A 15 -16.89 -6.07 -10.85
CA GLU A 15 -16.14 -5.48 -11.94
C GLU A 15 -16.52 -4.01 -12.18
N ALA A 16 -17.82 -3.72 -12.28
CA ALA A 16 -18.33 -2.37 -12.48
C ALA A 16 -18.14 -1.50 -11.24
N TYR A 17 -18.26 -2.08 -10.04
CA TYR A 17 -17.97 -1.39 -8.77
C TYR A 17 -16.53 -0.89 -8.72
N LEU A 18 -15.56 -1.77 -8.93
CA LEU A 18 -14.14 -1.39 -8.95
C LEU A 18 -13.80 -0.48 -10.15
N GLY A 19 -14.47 -0.66 -11.28
CA GLY A 19 -14.25 0.14 -12.49
C GLY A 19 -12.78 0.08 -12.94
N ASP A 20 -12.24 1.24 -13.31
CA ASP A 20 -10.85 1.37 -13.77
C ASP A 20 -9.82 1.26 -12.63
N ALA A 21 -10.24 1.25 -11.36
CA ALA A 21 -9.35 1.00 -10.23
C ALA A 21 -8.63 -0.35 -10.40
N ARG A 22 -9.29 -1.34 -11.03
CA ARG A 22 -8.72 -2.65 -11.35
C ARG A 22 -7.40 -2.55 -12.11
N TRP A 23 -7.31 -1.61 -13.07
CA TRP A 23 -6.10 -1.41 -13.86
C TRP A 23 -4.89 -1.05 -13.00
N TYR A 24 -5.12 -0.34 -11.90
CA TYR A 24 -4.09 -0.01 -10.91
C TYR A 24 -3.88 -1.15 -9.91
N LEU A 25 -4.95 -1.73 -9.36
CA LEU A 25 -4.89 -2.78 -8.35
C LEU A 25 -4.17 -4.05 -8.82
N ASP A 26 -4.30 -4.38 -10.10
CA ASP A 26 -3.61 -5.50 -10.74
C ASP A 26 -2.09 -5.47 -10.54
N VAL A 27 -1.44 -4.29 -10.44
CA VAL A 27 0.02 -4.22 -10.26
C VAL A 27 0.50 -4.73 -8.90
N THR A 28 -0.42 -4.96 -7.98
CA THR A 28 -0.20 -5.55 -6.67
C THR A 28 -0.88 -6.91 -6.55
N PHE A 29 -2.19 -7.00 -6.82
CA PHE A 29 -2.99 -8.20 -6.53
C PHE A 29 -3.01 -9.25 -7.64
N ASN A 30 -2.56 -8.89 -8.84
CA ASN A 30 -2.63 -9.74 -10.03
C ASN A 30 -1.36 -9.59 -10.87
N ARG A 31 -0.21 -9.32 -10.22
CA ARG A 31 1.05 -9.05 -10.92
C ARG A 31 1.66 -10.31 -11.52
N ARG A 32 1.52 -11.44 -10.82
CA ARG A 32 2.13 -12.73 -11.13
C ARG A 32 1.14 -13.89 -10.98
N ASP A 33 1.37 -14.94 -11.73
CA ASP A 33 0.65 -16.22 -11.81
C ASP A 33 0.67 -16.97 -10.47
N CYS A 34 1.74 -16.81 -9.68
CA CYS A 34 1.78 -17.32 -8.31
C CYS A 34 0.67 -16.73 -7.43
N GLY A 35 0.13 -15.57 -7.81
CA GLY A 35 -0.85 -14.80 -7.06
C GLY A 35 -0.28 -14.22 -5.76
N THR A 36 -1.16 -13.59 -5.00
CA THR A 36 -0.84 -13.00 -3.70
C THR A 36 -1.44 -13.79 -2.53
N GLU A 37 -0.82 -13.66 -1.38
CA GLU A 37 -1.35 -14.08 -0.08
C GLU A 37 -1.46 -12.89 0.87
N ALA A 38 -2.41 -12.96 1.79
CA ALA A 38 -2.59 -11.99 2.87
C ALA A 38 -2.23 -12.67 4.20
N LEU A 39 -1.27 -12.11 4.93
CA LEU A 39 -0.88 -12.54 6.26
C LEU A 39 -1.60 -11.70 7.31
N GLY A 40 -2.26 -12.33 8.29
CA GLY A 40 -3.00 -11.66 9.35
C GLY A 40 -4.44 -12.20 9.48
N PRO A 41 -5.39 -11.40 10.01
CA PRO A 41 -5.22 -10.01 10.42
C PRO A 41 -4.61 -9.85 11.82
N ILE A 42 -3.87 -8.76 12.02
CA ILE A 42 -3.71 -8.16 13.35
C ILE A 42 -4.88 -7.20 13.56
N LYS A 43 -5.47 -7.21 14.76
CA LYS A 43 -6.68 -6.43 15.08
C LYS A 43 -6.47 -5.51 16.27
N TRP A 44 -7.02 -4.30 16.20
CA TRP A 44 -7.05 -3.35 17.30
C TRP A 44 -8.24 -2.40 17.19
N LEU A 45 -8.51 -1.69 18.28
CA LEU A 45 -9.59 -0.70 18.37
C LEU A 45 -8.98 0.70 18.54
N GLU A 46 -9.59 1.68 17.88
CA GLU A 46 -9.25 3.09 18.05
C GLU A 46 -10.51 3.95 18.22
N PRO A 47 -10.47 5.00 19.05
CA PRO A 47 -11.59 5.92 19.28
C PRO A 47 -11.73 6.95 18.15
N VAL A 48 -11.83 6.47 16.91
CA VAL A 48 -11.93 7.29 15.70
C VAL A 48 -13.09 6.85 14.82
N ASN A 49 -13.67 7.78 14.07
CA ASN A 49 -14.62 7.42 13.02
C ASN A 49 -13.89 6.74 11.85
N TRP A 50 -14.45 5.66 11.32
CA TRP A 50 -13.84 4.88 10.23
C TRP A 50 -13.56 5.70 8.95
N LYS A 51 -14.24 6.83 8.74
CA LYS A 51 -14.00 7.69 7.58
C LYS A 51 -12.66 8.43 7.66
N THR A 52 -12.19 8.76 8.86
CA THR A 52 -10.92 9.47 9.06
C THR A 52 -9.71 8.73 8.45
N PRO A 53 -9.44 7.44 8.76
CA PRO A 53 -8.34 6.71 8.13
C PRO A 53 -8.56 6.47 6.63
N VAL A 54 -9.82 6.42 6.17
CA VAL A 54 -10.13 6.27 4.73
C VAL A 54 -9.71 7.52 3.95
N ASP A 55 -9.99 8.70 4.49
CA ASP A 55 -9.58 9.98 3.91
C ASP A 55 -8.06 10.17 3.99
N ASN A 56 -7.48 9.87 5.17
CA ASN A 56 -6.04 9.92 5.43
C ASN A 56 -5.23 9.07 4.44
N CYS A 57 -5.78 7.94 3.99
CA CYS A 57 -5.08 7.04 3.06
C CYS A 57 -4.67 7.72 1.74
N SER A 58 -5.36 8.79 1.34
CA SER A 58 -5.05 9.56 0.15
C SER A 58 -4.34 10.89 0.42
N ASP A 59 -4.22 11.24 1.70
CA ASP A 59 -3.60 12.45 2.16
C ASP A 59 -2.07 12.29 2.14
N ASN A 60 -1.43 12.78 1.08
CA ASN A 60 0.02 12.86 1.02
C ASN A 60 0.58 14.14 1.68
N TYR A 61 -0.29 15.06 2.08
CA TYR A 61 0.09 16.34 2.66
C TYR A 61 0.52 16.19 4.12
N HIS A 62 -0.13 15.32 4.90
CA HIS A 62 0.24 15.09 6.30
C HIS A 62 1.61 14.43 6.47
N VAL A 63 2.07 13.63 5.49
CA VAL A 63 3.27 12.78 5.61
C VAL A 63 4.51 13.52 6.16
N PRO A 64 4.96 14.64 5.57
CA PRO A 64 6.11 15.40 6.09
C PRO A 64 5.86 16.16 7.41
N THR A 65 4.60 16.25 7.87
CA THR A 65 4.20 16.89 9.13
C THR A 65 3.99 15.86 10.24
N SER A 66 2.99 14.98 10.15
CA SER A 66 2.62 14.04 11.20
C SER A 66 3.76 13.06 11.46
N HIS A 67 4.36 12.49 10.40
CA HIS A 67 5.44 11.50 10.54
C HIS A 67 6.84 12.10 10.69
N ARG A 68 6.95 13.39 11.02
CA ARG A 68 8.24 14.08 11.04
C ARG A 68 9.23 13.43 12.01
N SER A 69 8.77 13.03 13.18
CA SER A 69 9.49 12.23 14.20
C SER A 69 10.10 10.97 13.58
N SER A 70 9.25 10.14 12.99
CA SER A 70 9.58 8.88 12.33
C SER A 70 10.56 9.07 11.16
N MET A 71 10.41 10.15 10.40
CA MET A 71 11.29 10.47 9.27
C MET A 71 12.68 10.96 9.73
N VAL A 72 12.75 11.74 10.80
CA VAL A 72 14.04 12.15 11.40
C VAL A 72 14.79 10.93 11.92
N ALA A 73 14.11 10.02 12.60
CA ALA A 73 14.69 8.76 13.06
C ALA A 73 15.23 7.92 11.88
N GLN A 74 14.42 7.73 10.83
CA GLN A 74 14.85 7.00 9.64
C GLN A 74 16.03 7.68 8.92
N SER A 75 16.07 9.01 8.87
CA SER A 75 17.18 9.73 8.24
C SER A 75 18.48 9.54 9.03
N ARG A 76 18.40 9.62 10.37
CA ARG A 76 19.55 9.51 11.26
C ARG A 76 20.10 8.09 11.36
N TYR A 77 19.22 7.08 11.41
CA TYR A 77 19.62 5.71 11.74
C TYR A 77 19.56 4.74 10.56
N LEU A 78 18.77 5.04 9.52
CA LEU A 78 18.61 4.16 8.35
C LEU A 78 19.12 4.79 7.04
N GLY A 79 19.69 5.99 7.11
CA GLY A 79 20.25 6.69 5.95
C GLY A 79 19.20 7.09 4.90
N ARG A 80 17.91 7.16 5.26
CA ARG A 80 16.87 7.61 4.32
C ARG A 80 17.02 9.12 4.08
N PRO A 81 16.85 9.60 2.83
CA PRO A 81 16.90 11.04 2.57
C PRO A 81 15.77 11.74 3.32
N PRO A 82 16.00 12.94 3.87
CA PRO A 82 14.95 13.72 4.49
C PRO A 82 13.92 14.09 3.42
N LEU A 83 12.64 13.92 3.75
CA LEU A 83 11.53 14.37 2.92
C LEU A 83 10.91 15.64 3.54
N ARG A 84 10.82 16.69 2.74
CA ARG A 84 10.22 17.98 3.08
C ARG A 84 8.96 18.18 2.25
N HIS A 85 8.07 19.07 2.69
CA HIS A 85 6.86 19.44 1.95
C HIS A 85 7.14 19.73 0.47
N GLN A 86 8.13 20.57 0.16
CA GLN A 86 8.45 20.92 -1.22
C GLN A 86 8.77 19.69 -2.09
N GLN A 87 9.52 18.72 -1.57
CA GLN A 87 9.85 17.49 -2.31
C GLN A 87 8.61 16.62 -2.51
N GLN A 88 7.72 16.56 -1.51
CA GLN A 88 6.44 15.84 -1.64
C GLN A 88 5.54 16.48 -2.69
N PHE A 89 5.40 17.81 -2.67
CA PHE A 89 4.59 18.55 -3.65
C PHE A 89 5.13 18.47 -5.07
N GLN A 90 6.45 18.44 -5.24
CA GLN A 90 7.10 18.30 -6.54
C GLN A 90 7.20 16.85 -7.03
N ALA A 91 6.85 15.87 -6.18
CA ALA A 91 6.95 14.48 -6.54
C ALA A 91 6.00 14.17 -7.71
N PRO A 92 6.41 13.33 -8.68
CA PRO A 92 5.57 12.98 -9.83
C PRO A 92 4.44 12.01 -9.48
N HIS A 93 4.07 11.90 -8.19
CA HIS A 93 2.97 11.09 -7.72
C HIS A 93 1.65 11.58 -8.32
N LYS A 94 0.75 10.65 -8.63
CA LYS A 94 -0.60 10.95 -9.10
C LYS A 94 -1.60 10.42 -8.09
N HIS A 95 -2.62 11.23 -7.81
CA HIS A 95 -3.77 10.87 -7.00
C HIS A 95 -4.96 10.71 -7.94
N LEU A 96 -5.66 9.59 -7.82
CA LEU A 96 -6.83 9.27 -8.61
C LEU A 96 -7.98 8.89 -7.68
N PHE A 97 -9.19 9.29 -8.07
CA PHE A 97 -10.43 8.84 -7.45
C PHE A 97 -11.27 8.17 -8.53
N ILE A 98 -11.50 6.86 -8.38
CA ILE A 98 -12.20 6.03 -9.37
C ILE A 98 -13.30 5.28 -8.62
N ASN A 99 -14.57 5.56 -8.94
CA ASN A 99 -15.73 4.96 -8.27
C ASN A 99 -15.68 5.04 -6.72
N GLY A 100 -15.10 6.10 -6.18
CA GLY A 100 -14.90 6.29 -4.73
C GLY A 100 -13.64 5.61 -4.17
N HIS A 101 -12.95 4.78 -4.94
CA HIS A 101 -11.64 4.24 -4.56
C HIS A 101 -10.57 5.31 -4.74
N SER A 102 -9.79 5.57 -3.69
CA SER A 102 -8.64 6.46 -3.79
C SER A 102 -7.39 5.66 -4.14
N ILE A 103 -6.62 6.15 -5.09
CA ILE A 103 -5.40 5.51 -5.57
C ILE A 103 -4.29 6.54 -5.65
N THR A 104 -3.18 6.28 -4.98
CA THR A 104 -1.91 6.97 -5.22
C THR A 104 -1.02 6.10 -6.08
N VAL A 105 -0.43 6.67 -7.14
CA VAL A 105 0.58 5.98 -7.94
C VAL A 105 1.87 6.80 -8.05
N ARG A 106 2.98 6.08 -8.09
CA ARG A 106 4.29 6.60 -8.45
C ARG A 106 4.72 6.00 -9.78
N ILE A 107 5.16 6.86 -10.69
CA ILE A 107 5.84 6.44 -11.91
C ILE A 107 7.33 6.42 -11.61
N LEU A 108 7.93 5.23 -11.64
CA LEU A 108 9.37 5.06 -11.43
C LEU A 108 10.14 5.67 -12.62
N GLN A 109 11.25 6.31 -12.31
CA GLN A 109 12.06 6.98 -13.33
C GLN A 109 12.87 5.97 -14.14
N ARG A 110 13.37 4.92 -13.47
CA ARG A 110 14.10 3.81 -14.07
C ARG A 110 13.28 2.53 -14.00
N GLU A 111 13.41 1.70 -15.02
CA GLU A 111 12.72 0.40 -15.08
C GLU A 111 13.24 -0.62 -14.08
N ASP A 112 14.48 -0.46 -13.62
CA ASP A 112 15.13 -1.34 -12.65
C ASP A 112 15.09 -0.76 -11.21
N GLU A 113 14.39 0.36 -11.00
CA GLU A 113 14.19 0.93 -9.66
C GLU A 113 13.37 -0.04 -8.81
N ALA A 114 13.93 -0.50 -7.68
CA ALA A 114 13.15 -1.30 -6.74
C ALA A 114 11.92 -0.53 -6.27
N ARG A 115 10.76 -1.19 -6.34
CA ARG A 115 9.54 -0.71 -5.68
C ARG A 115 9.83 -0.51 -4.20
N GLN A 116 9.66 0.71 -3.72
CA GLN A 116 9.97 1.04 -2.32
C GLN A 116 8.81 0.63 -1.42
N PHE A 117 9.06 -0.34 -0.56
CA PHE A 117 8.13 -0.77 0.48
C PHE A 117 8.74 -0.56 1.86
N HIS A 118 7.89 -0.52 2.87
CA HIS A 118 8.30 -0.74 4.25
C HIS A 118 9.01 -2.11 4.36
N GLY A 119 10.23 -2.13 4.91
CA GLY A 119 11.08 -3.33 4.99
C GLY A 119 12.24 -3.37 3.99
N VAL A 120 12.23 -2.52 2.96
CA VAL A 120 13.39 -2.31 2.08
C VAL A 120 14.39 -1.36 2.76
N SER A 121 15.61 -1.84 2.97
CA SER A 121 16.75 -1.12 3.57
C SER A 121 17.92 -1.07 2.61
N GLN A 122 18.96 -0.27 2.91
CA GLN A 122 20.17 -0.24 2.09
C GLN A 122 20.84 -1.62 2.00
N ALA A 123 20.80 -2.40 3.08
CA ALA A 123 21.44 -3.72 3.15
C ALA A 123 20.75 -4.76 2.27
N ASN A 124 19.42 -4.76 2.16
CA ASN A 124 18.67 -5.78 1.41
C ASN A 124 18.14 -5.29 0.04
N ARG A 125 18.32 -4.01 -0.31
CA ARG A 125 17.81 -3.41 -1.56
C ARG A 125 18.18 -4.21 -2.81
N HIS A 126 19.41 -4.67 -2.90
CA HIS A 126 19.90 -5.45 -4.05
C HIS A 126 19.11 -6.75 -4.28
N LEU A 127 18.60 -7.38 -3.20
CA LEU A 127 17.76 -8.57 -3.30
C LEU A 127 16.39 -8.24 -3.90
N PHE A 128 15.80 -7.11 -3.51
CA PHE A 128 14.54 -6.63 -4.09
C PHE A 128 14.70 -6.19 -5.55
N GLU A 129 15.81 -5.50 -5.88
CA GLU A 129 16.12 -5.12 -7.26
C GLU A 129 16.27 -6.36 -8.15
N ALA A 130 17.01 -7.38 -7.70
CA ALA A 130 17.15 -8.64 -8.42
C ALA A 130 15.78 -9.34 -8.60
N TYR A 131 14.97 -9.40 -7.55
CA TYR A 131 13.64 -10.00 -7.58
C TYR A 131 12.70 -9.31 -8.58
N TYR A 132 12.71 -7.98 -8.63
CA TYR A 132 11.82 -7.23 -9.53
C TYR A 132 12.35 -7.06 -10.95
N ARG A 133 13.66 -7.23 -11.20
CA ARG A 133 14.28 -7.10 -12.53
C ARG A 133 13.88 -8.22 -13.49
N THR A 134 13.61 -9.42 -12.98
CA THR A 134 13.42 -10.63 -13.80
C THR A 134 11.96 -11.10 -13.82
N LEU A 135 11.06 -10.31 -14.41
CA LEU A 135 9.64 -10.71 -14.49
C LEU A 135 9.04 -10.59 -15.92
N PRO A 136 9.56 -11.33 -16.92
CA PRO A 136 8.94 -11.43 -18.25
C PRO A 136 7.45 -11.78 -18.18
N GLU A 137 7.09 -12.60 -17.18
CA GLU A 137 5.72 -12.98 -16.86
C GLU A 137 4.84 -11.77 -16.50
N ALA A 138 5.32 -10.88 -15.62
CA ALA A 138 4.57 -9.69 -15.23
C ALA A 138 4.39 -8.72 -16.41
N GLU A 139 5.39 -8.62 -17.30
CA GLU A 139 5.28 -7.82 -18.52
C GLU A 139 4.30 -8.41 -19.53
N LYS A 140 4.28 -9.73 -19.70
CA LYS A 140 3.28 -10.40 -20.53
C LYS A 140 1.87 -10.13 -20.01
N ARG A 141 1.69 -10.12 -18.69
CA ARG A 141 0.39 -9.95 -18.03
C ARG A 141 -0.09 -8.50 -17.99
N LEU A 142 0.81 -7.56 -17.65
CA LEU A 142 0.44 -6.17 -17.39
C LEU A 142 0.90 -5.19 -18.48
N GLY A 143 1.75 -5.62 -19.40
CA GLY A 143 2.50 -4.75 -20.31
C GLY A 143 3.69 -4.08 -19.62
N SER A 144 4.66 -3.65 -20.44
CA SER A 144 5.95 -3.11 -19.96
C SER A 144 5.80 -1.96 -18.95
N PHE A 145 4.92 -0.99 -19.24
CA PHE A 145 4.73 0.17 -18.37
C PHE A 145 4.25 -0.21 -16.96
N ARG A 146 3.19 -1.02 -16.83
CA ARG A 146 2.61 -1.39 -15.54
C ARG A 146 3.50 -2.35 -14.75
N ALA A 147 4.21 -3.24 -15.45
CA ALA A 147 5.12 -4.18 -14.83
C ALA A 147 6.37 -3.48 -14.26
N ARG A 148 6.99 -2.59 -15.05
CA ARG A 148 8.30 -2.00 -14.74
C ARG A 148 8.24 -0.63 -14.07
N ARG A 149 7.27 0.22 -14.42
CA ARG A 149 7.29 1.64 -14.03
C ARG A 149 6.14 2.07 -13.13
N LEU A 150 4.99 1.41 -13.19
CA LEU A 150 3.85 1.78 -12.35
C LEU A 150 3.94 1.13 -10.97
N HIS A 151 4.03 1.96 -9.93
CA HIS A 151 4.00 1.52 -8.55
C HIS A 151 2.74 2.06 -7.87
N LEU A 152 1.89 1.15 -7.41
CA LEU A 152 0.75 1.47 -6.56
C LEU A 152 1.23 1.82 -5.15
N GLY A 153 0.94 3.03 -4.71
CA GLY A 153 1.18 3.49 -3.34
C GLY A 153 -0.04 3.25 -2.45
N ASN A 154 -0.25 4.15 -1.49
CA ASN A 154 -1.41 4.11 -0.62
C ASN A 154 -2.70 4.20 -1.44
N HIS A 155 -3.66 3.36 -1.09
CA HIS A 155 -4.96 3.31 -1.75
C HIS A 155 -6.03 2.86 -0.76
N SER A 156 -7.24 3.42 -0.95
CA SER A 156 -8.44 3.04 -0.24
C SER A 156 -9.41 2.36 -1.21
N LEU A 157 -9.95 1.22 -0.77
CA LEU A 157 -11.08 0.59 -1.46
C LEU A 157 -12.33 1.00 -0.71
N PHE A 158 -13.12 1.90 -1.31
CA PHE A 158 -14.42 2.29 -0.78
C PHE A 158 -15.23 1.06 -0.32
N PRO A 159 -16.01 1.16 0.77
CA PRO A 159 -16.01 2.29 1.69
C PRO A 159 -14.83 2.27 2.66
N HIS A 160 -14.42 1.11 3.18
CA HIS A 160 -13.63 1.03 4.41
C HIS A 160 -12.28 0.29 4.29
N GLY A 161 -11.81 0.02 3.06
CA GLY A 161 -10.45 -0.45 2.83
C GLY A 161 -9.47 0.71 2.89
N VAL A 162 -8.38 0.57 3.63
CA VAL A 162 -7.34 1.60 3.84
C VAL A 162 -5.94 0.97 3.76
N LEU A 163 -4.92 1.79 3.50
CA LEU A 163 -3.49 1.42 3.50
C LEU A 163 -3.19 0.09 2.78
N GLY A 164 -3.77 -0.05 1.58
CA GLY A 164 -3.54 -1.15 0.67
C GLY A 164 -4.27 -2.46 0.98
N PHE A 165 -4.28 -2.91 2.24
CA PHE A 165 -5.12 -4.04 2.66
C PHE A 165 -5.36 -4.06 4.18
N ARG A 166 -5.83 -2.94 4.72
CA ARG A 166 -6.41 -2.84 6.07
C ARG A 166 -7.91 -2.56 5.94
N LEU A 167 -8.73 -3.13 6.81
CA LEU A 167 -10.17 -2.85 6.87
C LEU A 167 -10.47 -2.04 8.13
N ALA A 168 -11.16 -0.90 7.97
CA ALA A 168 -11.59 -0.02 9.04
C ALA A 168 -13.06 -0.32 9.40
N HIS A 169 -13.32 -1.32 10.24
CA HIS A 169 -14.69 -1.72 10.56
C HIS A 169 -15.33 -0.77 11.56
N PRO A 170 -16.47 -0.13 11.23
CA PRO A 170 -17.14 0.78 12.16
C PRO A 170 -17.71 0.04 13.38
N ARG A 171 -17.43 0.55 14.58
CA ARG A 171 -18.03 0.14 15.86
C ARG A 171 -18.83 1.30 16.45
N GLY A 172 -19.78 1.79 15.66
CA GLY A 172 -20.48 3.06 15.92
C GLY A 172 -19.74 4.27 15.34
N PRO A 173 -20.17 5.50 15.65
CA PRO A 173 -19.62 6.71 15.05
C PRO A 173 -18.26 7.15 15.64
N LEU A 174 -17.88 6.68 16.82
CA LEU A 174 -16.70 7.15 17.57
C LEU A 174 -15.65 6.05 17.81
N GLN A 175 -15.79 4.89 17.16
CA GLN A 175 -14.85 3.80 17.31
C GLN A 175 -14.73 2.99 16.02
N THR A 176 -13.53 2.53 15.72
CA THR A 176 -13.20 1.69 14.58
C THR A 176 -12.38 0.48 15.05
N GLU A 177 -12.71 -0.70 14.54
CA GLU A 177 -11.88 -1.89 14.66
C GLU A 177 -11.10 -2.10 13.37
N PHE A 178 -9.78 -2.04 13.45
CA PHE A 178 -8.92 -2.26 12.31
C PHE A 178 -8.55 -3.72 12.16
N TRP A 179 -8.62 -4.24 10.93
CA TRP A 179 -8.05 -5.53 10.56
C TRP A 179 -6.94 -5.27 9.56
N HIS A 180 -5.69 -5.43 9.98
CA HIS A 180 -4.54 -5.15 9.13
C HIS A 180 -3.89 -6.43 8.63
N PHE A 181 -3.68 -6.48 7.31
CA PHE A 181 -3.03 -7.59 6.64
C PHE A 181 -1.75 -7.11 5.94
N VAL A 182 -0.78 -8.01 5.86
CA VAL A 182 0.40 -7.86 5.00
C VAL A 182 0.17 -8.67 3.72
N VAL A 183 0.22 -8.01 2.56
CA VAL A 183 0.02 -8.67 1.25
C VAL A 183 1.37 -8.91 0.57
N LEU A 184 1.61 -10.15 0.15
CA LEU A 184 2.86 -10.60 -0.47
C LEU A 184 2.56 -11.52 -1.67
N GLU A 185 3.51 -11.65 -2.59
CA GLU A 185 3.46 -12.67 -3.64
C GLU A 185 3.76 -14.06 -3.04
N LYS A 186 2.99 -15.09 -3.43
CA LYS A 186 3.03 -16.41 -2.76
C LYS A 186 4.37 -17.13 -2.85
N ASP A 187 5.13 -16.93 -3.92
CA ASP A 187 6.42 -17.58 -4.12
C ASP A 187 7.62 -16.65 -3.86
N MET A 188 7.37 -15.47 -3.29
CA MET A 188 8.43 -14.55 -2.93
C MET A 188 9.44 -15.24 -1.97
N PRO A 189 10.75 -15.07 -2.18
CA PRO A 189 11.78 -15.68 -1.33
C PRO A 189 11.53 -15.43 0.17
N PRO A 190 11.76 -16.42 1.05
CA PRO A 190 11.45 -16.31 2.47
C PRO A 190 12.06 -15.08 3.16
N ASP A 191 13.28 -14.69 2.80
CA ASP A 191 13.95 -13.54 3.39
C ASP A 191 13.31 -12.21 2.98
N LEU A 192 12.84 -12.11 1.72
CA LEU A 192 12.10 -10.93 1.25
C LEU A 192 10.72 -10.85 1.91
N LYS A 193 10.01 -11.98 2.01
CA LYS A 193 8.73 -12.04 2.75
C LYS A 193 8.90 -11.61 4.20
N ARG A 194 9.95 -12.10 4.88
CA ARG A 194 10.27 -11.74 6.26
C ARG A 194 10.55 -10.23 6.37
N ALA A 195 11.36 -9.68 5.47
CA ALA A 195 11.69 -8.26 5.45
C ALA A 195 10.45 -7.38 5.26
N LEU A 196 9.57 -7.72 4.30
CA LEU A 196 8.33 -6.97 4.05
C LEU A 196 7.33 -7.12 5.19
N ARG A 197 7.16 -8.31 5.75
CA ARG A 197 6.28 -8.55 6.90
C ARG A 197 6.69 -7.73 8.12
N MET A 198 7.99 -7.77 8.47
CA MET A 198 8.51 -6.98 9.59
C MET A 198 8.42 -5.49 9.30
N GLY A 199 8.76 -5.08 8.07
CA GLY A 199 8.67 -3.70 7.64
C GLY A 199 7.26 -3.13 7.79
N LEU A 200 6.29 -3.75 7.10
CA LEU A 200 4.90 -3.28 7.11
C LEU A 200 4.31 -3.25 8.53
N GLY A 201 4.63 -4.24 9.37
CA GLY A 201 4.23 -4.23 10.78
C GLY A 201 4.90 -3.15 11.63
N ASN A 202 6.20 -2.89 11.43
CA ASN A 202 6.97 -1.90 12.21
C ASN A 202 6.66 -0.45 11.86
N TYR A 203 6.01 -0.20 10.73
CA TYR A 203 5.66 1.16 10.30
C TYR A 203 4.15 1.39 10.35
N ASN A 204 3.34 0.47 9.79
CA ASN A 204 1.88 0.62 9.68
C ASN A 204 1.15 -0.54 10.39
N GLY A 205 1.77 -1.17 11.39
CA GLY A 205 1.08 -2.12 12.26
C GLY A 205 0.63 -1.47 13.56
N VAL A 206 0.03 -2.24 14.47
CA VAL A 206 -0.44 -1.78 15.79
C VAL A 206 0.64 -1.12 16.66
N THR A 207 1.92 -1.46 16.45
CA THR A 207 3.08 -0.81 17.09
C THR A 207 3.93 -0.06 16.08
N GLY A 208 3.33 0.37 14.99
CA GLY A 208 3.99 0.97 13.85
C GLY A 208 4.40 2.41 14.13
N LEU A 209 5.60 2.79 13.70
CA LEU A 209 6.09 4.17 13.89
C LEU A 209 5.23 5.21 13.18
N PHE A 210 4.71 4.92 11.99
CA PHE A 210 3.83 5.83 11.26
C PHE A 210 2.40 5.78 11.82
N ASP A 211 1.90 4.58 12.11
CA ASP A 211 0.53 4.38 12.63
C ASP A 211 0.30 5.05 13.99
N GLN A 212 1.36 5.24 14.80
CA GLN A 212 1.27 5.98 16.06
C GLN A 212 1.28 7.51 15.90
N ASP A 213 1.79 8.01 14.78
CA ASP A 213 1.81 9.43 14.46
C ASP A 213 0.48 9.89 13.82
N ASP A 214 -0.27 8.96 13.19
CA ASP A 214 -1.63 9.15 12.65
C ASP A 214 -2.70 9.18 13.76
#